data_AF-A0A1G2LEF8-F1
#
_entry.id   AF-A0A1G2LEF8-F1
#
_cell.length_a   1.000
_cell.length_b   1.000
_cell.length_c   1.000
_cell.angle_alpha   90.00
_cell.angle_beta   90.00
_cell.angle_gamma   90.00
#
_symmetry.space_group_name_H-M   'P 1'
#
loop_
_entity.id
_entity.type
_entity.pdbx_description
1 polymer ?
#
loop_
_entity_poly.entity_id
_entity_poly.type
_entity_poly.pdbx_seq_one_letter_code
_entity_poly.pdbx_strand_id
1 'polypeptide(L)'
;MINIPWLPIAIAAQFILGSAAVFDKLLLKKRSIDALSYTFWFGFLGLFSLFLLPFGFQRTPVTIIAIGLVAGALFVLAGFFQFRVLEKIEASETLPLIGSLSPVFTLIFSWYILGTHLGLFDVIGFIFLIVTGYLLFLAERHEISRGILFSIALSSIFLAASHVGVKLVFNETNFIMGFFWAKMGGVLVVLLMLASAKLRRNLLRSAEHTAAGNKVLYFANRLYSSAGSILVSAAIFLSEPALVDATQNIRYIVIFLFAWLLLHERFRGRILAFKLVAVVLISFGLGWLTLGEYVRILPPANPDRPIVWGTTFSKYFANEMGLDWRAAYKAIINDLKPKKIRLIANWNAIEREQNLYDFADLDWQVGEAAKNHIPIILVVGEKAPRWPECYIPDWASSMSSEEKNLELNSYIREVILRYRDSPAIEMWQVENEPFLNFGECRRRTVEEMQSEIAVVKAIDSRLVLITDGGELGLWKPAANLGDVFGTTMYRRVYPKIIGPIFGLIDYPITPNYFRLKETVIRQFTNKPDQQYIVIELQGEPWSPKYLNITPIDWQLKNFSPQYFSETIDFAKATGFETYYLWGAEWWYWMKEEQGHSEYWDIARGLFAQPSQK
;
A
#
# COMPACT_ATOMS: atom_id res chain seq x y z
N MET A 1 -0.98 14.43 22.10
CA MET A 1 -1.31 13.03 22.48
C MET A 1 -0.08 12.19 22.23
N ILE A 2 0.39 11.41 23.22
CA ILE A 2 1.44 10.43 22.99
C ILE A 2 0.86 9.37 22.05
N ASN A 3 1.40 9.23 20.85
CA ASN A 3 0.97 8.21 19.92
C ASN A 3 1.51 6.86 20.42
N ILE A 4 0.68 6.08 21.12
CA ILE A 4 1.10 4.79 21.68
C ILE A 4 1.18 3.78 20.52
N PRO A 5 2.36 3.22 20.20
CA PRO A 5 2.50 2.33 19.07
C PRO A 5 1.79 0.99 19.35
N TRP A 6 0.91 0.58 18.44
CA TRP A 6 0.14 -0.66 18.57
C TRP A 6 1.00 -1.92 18.39
N LEU A 7 2.02 -1.86 17.54
CA LEU A 7 2.80 -3.02 17.13
C LEU A 7 3.61 -3.64 18.29
N PRO A 8 4.33 -2.89 19.14
CA PRO A 8 4.98 -3.43 20.33
C PRO A 8 3.99 -4.09 21.31
N ILE A 9 2.78 -3.51 21.45
CA ILE A 9 1.72 -4.07 22.30
C ILE A 9 1.25 -5.42 21.74
N ALA A 10 1.04 -5.51 20.42
CA ALA A 10 0.67 -6.75 19.76
C ALA A 10 1.78 -7.82 19.90
N ILE A 11 3.04 -7.47 19.67
CA ILE A 11 4.18 -8.40 19.83
C ILE A 11 4.25 -8.93 21.26
N ALA A 12 4.17 -8.05 22.26
CA ALA A 12 4.16 -8.42 23.67
C ALA A 12 2.98 -9.36 23.99
N ALA A 13 1.79 -9.06 23.46
CA ALA A 13 0.62 -9.91 23.62
C ALA A 13 0.86 -11.33 23.10
N GLN A 14 1.41 -11.48 21.90
CA GLN A 14 1.65 -12.79 21.28
C GLN A 14 2.78 -13.55 21.98
N PHE A 15 3.80 -12.85 22.47
CA PHE A 15 4.84 -13.44 23.30
C PHE A 15 4.29 -14.01 24.61
N ILE A 16 3.45 -13.24 25.30
CA ILE A 16 2.78 -13.68 26.53
C ILE A 16 1.91 -14.90 26.25
N LEU A 17 1.06 -14.85 25.23
CA LEU A 17 0.18 -15.96 24.88
C LEU A 17 0.95 -17.21 24.46
N GLY A 18 2.05 -17.06 23.73
CA GLY A 18 2.88 -18.18 23.26
C GLY A 18 3.63 -18.86 24.40
N SER A 19 4.29 -18.08 25.26
CA SER A 19 4.99 -18.61 26.43
C SER A 19 4.02 -19.25 27.44
N ALA A 20 2.86 -18.64 27.68
CA ALA A 20 1.81 -19.20 28.54
C ALA A 20 1.33 -20.59 28.05
N ALA A 21 1.24 -20.80 26.73
CA ALA A 21 0.85 -22.08 26.15
C ALA A 21 1.90 -23.18 26.40
N VAL A 22 3.19 -22.83 26.46
CA VAL A 22 4.27 -23.76 26.81
C VAL A 22 4.26 -24.07 28.31
N PHE A 23 4.04 -23.06 29.17
CA PHE A 23 3.89 -23.29 30.62
C PHE A 23 2.68 -24.16 30.95
N ASP A 24 1.58 -24.04 30.20
CA ASP A 24 0.43 -24.96 30.33
C ASP A 24 0.84 -26.42 30.06
N LYS A 25 1.82 -26.69 29.17
CA LYS A 25 2.35 -28.05 28.93
C LYS A 25 3.15 -28.57 30.12
N LEU A 26 3.84 -27.70 30.86
CA LEU A 26 4.66 -28.05 32.02
C LEU A 26 3.85 -28.23 33.31
N LEU A 27 2.77 -27.48 33.49
CA LEU A 27 2.02 -27.40 34.76
C LEU A 27 0.89 -28.44 34.87
N LEU A 28 0.46 -29.03 33.76
CA LEU A 28 -0.65 -29.99 33.71
C LEU A 28 -0.15 -31.44 33.79
N LYS A 29 -0.68 -32.22 34.74
CA LYS A 29 -0.32 -33.64 34.97
C LYS A 29 -0.87 -34.60 33.90
N LYS A 30 -2.03 -34.30 33.32
CA LYS A 30 -2.65 -35.03 32.19
C LYS A 30 -3.32 -34.01 31.27
N ARG A 31 -3.10 -34.14 29.96
CA ARG A 31 -3.81 -33.37 28.93
C ARG A 31 -5.01 -34.17 28.43
N SER A 32 -6.18 -33.89 28.97
CA SER A 32 -7.45 -34.17 28.27
C SER A 32 -8.14 -32.84 28.06
N ILE A 33 -8.14 -32.35 26.82
CA ILE A 33 -8.94 -31.20 26.44
C ILE A 33 -10.36 -31.74 26.23
N ASP A 34 -11.34 -31.14 26.91
CA ASP A 34 -12.76 -31.27 26.59
C ASP A 34 -13.24 -29.90 26.12
N ALA A 35 -13.55 -29.78 24.84
CA ALA A 35 -13.79 -28.52 24.16
C ALA A 35 -14.92 -27.74 24.81
N LEU A 36 -15.98 -28.42 25.24
CA LEU A 36 -17.11 -27.79 25.93
C LEU A 36 -16.70 -27.23 27.30
N SER A 37 -15.94 -27.99 28.09
CA SER A 37 -15.46 -27.54 29.40
C SER A 37 -14.47 -26.39 29.28
N TYR A 38 -13.53 -26.46 28.33
CA TYR A 38 -12.57 -25.39 28.08
C TYR A 38 -13.26 -24.12 27.58
N THR A 39 -14.28 -24.25 26.71
CA THR A 39 -15.10 -23.12 26.25
C THR A 39 -15.82 -22.44 27.40
N PHE A 40 -16.42 -23.22 28.30
CA PHE A 40 -17.10 -22.69 29.48
C PHE A 40 -16.16 -21.85 30.34
N TRP A 41 -15.01 -22.39 30.72
CA TRP A 41 -14.03 -21.66 31.54
C TRP A 41 -13.44 -20.45 30.80
N PHE A 42 -13.21 -20.58 29.50
CA PHE A 42 -12.72 -19.49 28.65
C PHE A 42 -13.68 -18.29 28.63
N GLY A 43 -14.99 -18.53 28.44
CA GLY A 43 -15.99 -17.45 28.49
C GLY A 43 -16.23 -16.92 29.90
N PHE A 44 -16.14 -17.77 30.93
CA PHE A 44 -16.34 -17.39 32.32
C PHE A 44 -15.29 -16.37 32.82
N LEU A 45 -14.05 -16.48 32.34
CA LEU A 45 -12.99 -15.49 32.63
C LEU A 45 -13.37 -14.06 32.21
N GLY A 46 -14.33 -13.90 31.31
CA GLY A 46 -14.88 -12.60 30.93
C GLY A 46 -15.49 -11.81 32.10
N LEU A 47 -15.93 -12.46 33.19
CA LEU A 47 -16.44 -11.78 34.38
C LEU A 47 -15.44 -10.84 35.03
N PHE A 48 -14.13 -11.03 34.80
CA PHE A 48 -13.10 -10.13 35.27
C PHE A 48 -13.31 -8.68 34.78
N SER A 49 -13.93 -8.48 33.60
CA SER A 49 -14.15 -7.12 33.08
C SER A 49 -15.08 -6.27 33.95
N LEU A 50 -15.90 -6.86 34.83
CA LEU A 50 -16.70 -6.13 35.82
C LEU A 50 -15.83 -5.30 36.77
N PHE A 51 -14.65 -5.81 37.14
CA PHE A 51 -13.71 -5.10 38.01
C PHE A 51 -13.09 -3.88 37.34
N LEU A 52 -13.15 -3.78 36.02
CA LEU A 52 -12.60 -2.63 35.26
C LEU A 52 -13.57 -1.45 35.20
N LEU A 53 -14.88 -1.68 35.42
CA LEU A 53 -15.92 -0.64 35.28
C LEU A 53 -15.66 0.63 36.11
N PRO A 54 -15.22 0.57 37.38
CA PRO A 54 -14.96 1.78 38.17
C PRO A 54 -13.88 2.69 37.59
N PHE A 55 -13.03 2.17 36.71
CA PHE A 55 -11.86 2.90 36.17
C PHE A 55 -12.13 3.58 34.83
N GLY A 56 -13.31 3.41 34.23
CA GLY A 56 -13.57 3.96 32.89
C GLY A 56 -15.01 3.86 32.42
N PHE A 57 -15.97 3.97 33.34
CA PHE A 57 -17.38 3.94 32.95
C PHE A 57 -17.73 5.08 31.97
N GLN A 58 -18.36 4.73 30.86
CA GLN A 58 -18.88 5.66 29.86
C GLN A 58 -20.24 5.14 29.39
N ARG A 59 -21.23 6.03 29.21
CA ARG A 59 -22.53 5.65 28.65
C ARG A 59 -22.35 5.15 27.22
N THR A 60 -22.92 3.99 26.91
CA THR A 60 -22.80 3.34 25.60
C THR A 60 -24.17 3.24 24.93
N PRO A 61 -24.31 3.61 23.64
CA PRO A 61 -25.55 3.41 22.89
C PRO A 61 -25.97 1.95 22.85
N VAL A 62 -27.29 1.68 22.87
CA VAL A 62 -27.85 0.32 22.89
C VAL A 62 -27.40 -0.52 21.69
N THR A 63 -27.28 0.10 20.52
CA THR A 63 -26.77 -0.54 19.30
C THR A 63 -25.33 -1.04 19.49
N ILE A 64 -24.47 -0.21 20.08
CA ILE A 64 -23.07 -0.55 20.36
C ILE A 64 -22.96 -1.62 21.44
N ILE A 65 -23.82 -1.58 22.46
CA ILE A 65 -23.93 -2.66 23.46
C ILE A 65 -24.27 -3.99 22.77
N ALA A 66 -25.28 -4.00 21.90
CA ALA A 66 -25.69 -5.20 21.18
C ALA A 66 -24.55 -5.76 20.30
N ILE A 67 -23.84 -4.89 19.58
CA ILE A 67 -22.67 -5.29 18.78
C ILE A 67 -21.58 -5.91 19.69
N GLY A 68 -21.29 -5.29 20.83
CA GLY A 68 -20.31 -5.81 21.80
C GLY A 68 -20.69 -7.20 22.34
N LEU A 69 -21.96 -7.40 22.70
CA LEU A 69 -22.44 -8.70 23.16
C LEU A 69 -22.35 -9.77 22.06
N VAL A 70 -22.70 -9.44 20.82
CA VAL A 70 -22.56 -10.37 19.68
C VAL A 70 -21.10 -10.68 19.41
N ALA A 71 -20.22 -9.68 19.38
CA ALA A 71 -18.79 -9.84 19.18
C ALA A 71 -18.17 -10.76 20.25
N GLY A 72 -18.59 -10.59 21.50
CA GLY A 72 -18.20 -11.45 22.62
C GLY A 72 -18.68 -12.90 22.50
N ALA A 73 -19.92 -13.08 22.06
CA ALA A 73 -20.47 -14.41 21.83
C ALA A 73 -19.70 -15.14 20.71
N LEU A 74 -19.42 -14.45 19.61
CA LEU A 74 -18.62 -14.95 18.50
C LEU A 74 -17.20 -15.33 18.93
N PHE A 75 -16.58 -14.55 19.84
CA PHE A 75 -15.26 -14.88 20.40
C PHE A 75 -15.25 -16.22 21.12
N VAL A 76 -16.26 -16.49 21.95
CA VAL A 76 -16.39 -17.76 22.68
C VAL A 76 -16.69 -18.92 21.72
N LEU A 77 -17.52 -18.69 20.70
CA LEU A 77 -17.77 -19.68 19.64
C LEU A 77 -16.50 -20.01 18.84
N ALA A 78 -15.69 -19.01 18.51
CA ALA A 78 -14.40 -19.21 17.86
C ALA A 78 -13.47 -20.09 18.71
N GLY A 79 -13.42 -19.80 20.02
CA GLY A 79 -12.71 -20.62 21.01
C GLY A 79 -13.20 -22.06 21.06
N PHE A 80 -14.51 -22.30 21.01
CA PHE A 80 -15.08 -23.65 20.98
C PHE A 80 -14.58 -24.48 19.80
N PHE A 81 -14.64 -23.92 18.58
CA PHE A 81 -14.14 -24.63 17.39
C PHE A 81 -12.63 -24.82 17.45
N GLN A 82 -11.88 -23.88 18.02
CA GLN A 82 -10.45 -24.03 18.25
C GLN A 82 -10.16 -25.18 19.22
N PHE A 83 -10.87 -25.26 20.36
CA PHE A 83 -10.68 -26.36 21.31
C PHE A 83 -11.05 -27.72 20.71
N ARG A 84 -12.07 -27.80 19.83
CA ARG A 84 -12.39 -29.03 19.08
C ARG A 84 -11.27 -29.51 18.17
N VAL A 85 -10.47 -28.59 17.62
CA VAL A 85 -9.26 -28.95 16.87
C VAL A 85 -8.21 -29.50 17.83
N LEU A 86 -7.99 -28.82 18.96
CA LEU A 86 -7.01 -29.21 19.98
C LEU A 86 -7.34 -30.50 20.73
N GLU A 87 -8.60 -30.94 20.74
CA GLU A 87 -8.99 -32.27 21.22
C GLU A 87 -8.39 -33.40 20.38
N LYS A 88 -8.08 -33.14 19.10
CA LYS A 88 -7.73 -34.17 18.12
C LYS A 88 -6.31 -34.05 17.59
N ILE A 89 -5.77 -32.83 17.52
CA ILE A 89 -4.48 -32.52 16.90
C ILE A 89 -3.71 -31.54 17.78
N GLU A 90 -2.38 -31.62 17.76
CA GLU A 90 -1.54 -30.73 18.56
C GLU A 90 -1.60 -29.26 18.08
N ALA A 91 -1.37 -28.36 19.04
CA ALA A 91 -1.51 -26.92 18.83
C ALA A 91 -0.50 -26.34 17.82
N SER A 92 0.73 -26.85 17.82
CA SER A 92 1.78 -26.40 16.89
C SER A 92 1.48 -26.74 15.43
N GLU A 93 0.56 -27.68 15.19
CA GLU A 93 0.35 -28.28 13.88
C GLU A 93 -0.76 -27.60 13.09
N THR A 94 -1.85 -27.22 13.76
CA THR A 94 -3.08 -26.77 13.10
C THR A 94 -3.50 -25.34 13.43
N LEU A 95 -3.09 -24.81 14.59
CA LEU A 95 -3.39 -23.43 14.94
C LEU A 95 -2.67 -22.38 14.06
N PRO A 96 -1.46 -22.60 13.51
CA PRO A 96 -0.87 -21.68 12.53
C PRO A 96 -1.77 -21.38 11.34
N LEU A 97 -2.60 -22.34 10.92
CA LEU A 97 -3.56 -22.14 9.86
C LEU A 97 -4.69 -21.17 10.27
N ILE A 98 -5.19 -21.26 11.52
CA ILE A 98 -6.15 -20.28 12.07
C ILE A 98 -5.51 -18.88 12.11
N GLY A 99 -4.24 -18.80 12.54
CA GLY A 99 -3.46 -17.55 12.54
C GLY A 99 -3.18 -16.96 11.15
N SER A 100 -3.49 -17.70 10.08
CA SER A 100 -3.37 -17.23 8.69
C SER A 100 -4.72 -16.94 8.05
N LEU A 101 -5.73 -17.77 8.33
CA LEU A 101 -7.08 -17.58 7.77
C LEU A 101 -7.87 -16.50 8.49
N SER A 102 -7.79 -16.42 9.82
CA SER A 102 -8.52 -15.40 10.61
C SER A 102 -8.19 -13.97 10.17
N PRO A 103 -6.91 -13.57 10.02
CA PRO A 103 -6.62 -12.19 9.64
C PRO A 103 -7.06 -11.86 8.21
N VAL A 104 -7.09 -12.84 7.30
CA VAL A 104 -7.63 -12.66 5.93
C VAL A 104 -9.13 -12.37 5.98
N PHE A 105 -9.90 -13.18 6.72
CA PHE A 105 -11.32 -12.88 6.94
C PHE A 105 -11.52 -11.54 7.65
N THR A 106 -10.65 -11.21 8.60
CA THR A 106 -10.69 -9.94 9.34
C THR A 106 -10.47 -8.77 8.39
N LEU A 107 -9.54 -8.87 7.44
CA LEU A 107 -9.31 -7.84 6.42
C LEU A 107 -10.53 -7.68 5.50
N ILE A 108 -11.12 -8.80 5.04
CA ILE A 108 -12.32 -8.78 4.19
C ILE A 108 -13.49 -8.11 4.94
N PHE A 109 -13.72 -8.49 6.19
CA PHE A 109 -14.79 -7.91 7.00
C PHE A 109 -14.51 -6.45 7.36
N SER A 110 -13.27 -6.08 7.65
CA SER A 110 -12.90 -4.68 7.95
C SER A 110 -13.09 -3.79 6.73
N TRP A 111 -12.73 -4.26 5.55
CA TRP A 111 -12.99 -3.54 4.30
C TRP A 111 -14.48 -3.30 4.06
N TYR A 112 -15.33 -4.33 4.22
CA TYR A 112 -16.77 -4.19 3.97
C TYR A 112 -17.53 -3.46 5.08
N ILE A 113 -17.15 -3.63 6.35
CA ILE A 113 -17.91 -3.14 7.51
C ILE A 113 -17.33 -1.84 8.07
N LEU A 114 -16.01 -1.70 8.13
CA LEU A 114 -15.33 -0.51 8.65
C LEU A 114 -14.97 0.50 7.54
N GLY A 115 -14.96 0.07 6.28
CA GLY A 115 -14.46 0.88 5.16
C GLY A 115 -12.96 1.15 5.23
N THR A 116 -12.21 0.33 5.99
CA THR A 116 -10.77 0.54 6.18
C THR A 116 -9.97 -0.07 5.03
N HIS A 117 -8.87 0.59 4.70
CA HIS A 117 -7.91 0.17 3.68
C HIS A 117 -6.51 0.15 4.26
N LEU A 118 -5.74 -0.88 3.93
CA LEU A 118 -4.35 -1.00 4.34
C LEU A 118 -3.45 -0.17 3.40
N GLY A 119 -2.52 0.59 3.98
CA GLY A 119 -1.45 1.24 3.22
C GLY A 119 -0.49 0.21 2.61
N LEU A 120 0.34 0.62 1.63
CA LEU A 120 1.29 -0.26 0.96
C LEU A 120 2.21 -1.00 1.94
N PHE A 121 2.72 -0.28 2.95
CA PHE A 121 3.55 -0.88 3.99
C PHE A 121 2.80 -1.96 4.79
N ASP A 122 1.56 -1.65 5.17
CA ASP A 122 0.71 -2.56 5.94
C ASP A 122 0.38 -3.82 5.14
N VAL A 123 0.04 -3.69 3.85
CA VAL A 123 -0.29 -4.82 2.97
C VAL A 123 0.89 -5.78 2.84
N ILE A 124 2.10 -5.26 2.57
CA ILE A 124 3.30 -6.09 2.44
C ILE A 124 3.59 -6.79 3.77
N GLY A 125 3.61 -6.04 4.88
CA GLY A 125 3.83 -6.61 6.21
C GLY A 125 2.82 -7.69 6.57
N PHE A 126 1.53 -7.45 6.28
CA PHE A 126 0.44 -8.41 6.44
C PHE A 126 0.68 -9.68 5.62
N ILE A 127 1.02 -9.57 4.33
CA ILE A 127 1.28 -10.75 3.47
C ILE A 127 2.40 -11.63 4.06
N PHE A 128 3.52 -11.04 4.48
CA PHE A 128 4.62 -11.80 5.09
C PHE A 128 4.20 -12.54 6.36
N LEU A 129 3.42 -11.89 7.23
CA LEU A 129 2.90 -12.50 8.45
C LEU A 129 1.92 -13.65 8.15
N ILE A 130 1.05 -13.52 7.14
CA ILE A 130 0.07 -14.56 6.77
C ILE A 130 0.71 -15.76 6.08
N VAL A 131 1.60 -15.51 5.11
CA VAL A 131 2.33 -16.59 4.41
C VAL A 131 3.08 -17.47 5.40
N THR A 132 3.55 -16.88 6.51
CA THR A 132 4.27 -17.63 7.54
C THR A 132 3.42 -18.70 8.23
N GLY A 133 2.18 -18.40 8.64
CA GLY A 133 1.37 -19.41 9.31
C GLY A 133 0.92 -20.53 8.35
N TYR A 134 0.71 -20.21 7.07
CA TYR A 134 0.48 -21.22 6.03
C TYR A 134 1.73 -22.10 5.80
N LEU A 135 2.92 -21.48 5.78
CA LEU A 135 4.18 -22.22 5.68
C LEU A 135 4.38 -23.17 6.86
N LEU A 136 4.14 -22.70 8.10
CA LEU A 136 4.23 -23.53 9.30
C LEU A 136 3.27 -24.72 9.24
N PHE A 137 2.05 -24.52 8.74
CA PHE A 137 1.10 -25.60 8.51
C PHE A 137 1.59 -26.63 7.47
N LEU A 138 2.22 -26.17 6.37
CA LEU A 138 2.80 -27.06 5.34
C LEU A 138 4.08 -27.79 5.78
N ALA A 139 4.71 -27.37 6.87
CA ALA A 139 5.93 -27.97 7.39
C ALA A 139 5.70 -29.42 7.87
N GLU A 140 4.47 -29.69 8.31
CA GLU A 140 4.10 -30.92 8.98
C GLU A 140 3.16 -31.74 8.08
N ARG A 141 3.43 -33.05 7.95
CA ARG A 141 2.67 -33.93 7.07
C ARG A 141 1.39 -34.38 7.77
N HIS A 142 0.23 -34.15 7.14
CA HIS A 142 -1.04 -34.49 7.76
C HIS A 142 -2.08 -35.11 6.82
N GLU A 143 -2.75 -36.15 7.32
CA GLU A 143 -4.09 -36.56 6.87
C GLU A 143 -5.14 -35.83 7.73
N ILE A 144 -5.48 -34.59 7.36
CA ILE A 144 -6.48 -33.82 8.11
C ILE A 144 -7.88 -34.19 7.65
N SER A 145 -8.72 -34.66 8.57
CA SER A 145 -10.13 -34.91 8.26
C SER A 145 -10.87 -33.63 7.88
N ARG A 146 -11.86 -33.75 6.97
CA ARG A 146 -12.71 -32.62 6.55
C ARG A 146 -13.38 -31.89 7.73
N GLY A 147 -13.73 -32.61 8.79
CA GLY A 147 -14.34 -32.02 9.99
C GLY A 147 -13.41 -31.09 10.78
N ILE A 148 -12.09 -31.34 10.74
CA ILE A 148 -11.10 -30.48 11.39
C ILE A 148 -10.89 -29.21 10.57
N LEU A 149 -10.75 -29.33 9.24
CA LEU A 149 -10.69 -28.17 8.34
C LEU A 149 -11.93 -27.28 8.48
N PHE A 150 -13.11 -27.88 8.59
CA PHE A 150 -14.36 -27.13 8.83
C PHE A 150 -14.34 -26.39 10.18
N SER A 151 -13.79 -27.00 11.23
CA SER A 151 -13.67 -26.36 12.55
C SER A 151 -12.65 -25.20 12.52
N ILE A 152 -11.54 -25.37 11.80
CA ILE A 152 -10.55 -24.30 11.56
C ILE A 152 -11.19 -23.12 10.83
N ALA A 153 -11.96 -23.39 9.78
CA ALA A 153 -12.65 -22.35 9.01
C ALA A 153 -13.66 -21.58 9.88
N LEU A 154 -14.53 -22.28 10.62
CA LEU A 154 -15.50 -21.64 11.51
C LEU A 154 -14.83 -20.85 12.64
N SER A 155 -13.76 -21.39 13.23
CA SER A 155 -12.98 -20.67 14.25
C SER A 155 -12.42 -19.37 13.68
N SER A 156 -11.83 -19.42 12.48
CA SER A 156 -11.25 -18.25 11.80
C SER A 156 -12.30 -17.19 11.44
N ILE A 157 -13.46 -17.60 10.93
CA ILE A 157 -14.56 -16.69 10.56
C ILE A 157 -15.16 -16.01 11.80
N PHE A 158 -15.45 -16.77 12.86
CA PHE A 158 -16.02 -16.21 14.09
C PHE A 158 -15.03 -15.32 14.83
N LEU A 159 -13.74 -15.66 14.82
CA LEU A 159 -12.70 -14.81 15.41
C LEU A 159 -12.59 -13.49 14.66
N ALA A 160 -12.56 -13.54 13.32
CA ALA A 160 -12.56 -12.36 12.48
C ALA A 160 -13.77 -11.45 12.72
N ALA A 161 -14.98 -12.02 12.68
CA ALA A 161 -16.21 -11.27 12.92
C ALA A 161 -16.25 -10.69 14.35
N SER A 162 -15.73 -11.42 15.34
CA SER A 162 -15.58 -10.92 16.71
C SER A 162 -14.65 -9.71 16.77
N HIS A 163 -13.44 -9.78 16.19
CA HIS A 163 -12.49 -8.68 16.28
C HIS A 163 -12.93 -7.43 15.52
N VAL A 164 -13.57 -7.58 14.34
CA VAL A 164 -14.20 -6.45 13.64
C VAL A 164 -15.36 -5.86 14.46
N GLY A 165 -16.20 -6.71 15.06
CA GLY A 165 -17.28 -6.26 15.95
C GLY A 165 -16.76 -5.52 17.18
N VAL A 166 -15.69 -6.01 17.81
CA VAL A 166 -15.01 -5.31 18.91
C VAL A 166 -14.43 -3.97 18.45
N LYS A 167 -13.87 -3.90 17.25
CA LYS A 167 -13.36 -2.63 16.69
C LYS A 167 -14.45 -1.59 16.49
N LEU A 168 -15.62 -1.99 15.98
CA LEU A 168 -16.79 -1.10 15.90
C LEU A 168 -17.15 -0.51 17.26
N VAL A 169 -17.13 -1.33 18.31
CA VAL A 169 -17.40 -0.87 19.68
C VAL A 169 -16.32 0.10 20.16
N PHE A 170 -15.05 -0.20 19.89
CA PHE A 170 -13.93 0.65 20.28
C PHE A 170 -13.88 2.00 19.55
N ASN A 171 -14.44 2.10 18.35
CA ASN A 171 -14.55 3.39 17.66
C ASN A 171 -15.55 4.34 18.34
N GLU A 172 -16.49 3.80 19.14
CA GLU A 172 -17.58 4.56 19.77
C GLU A 172 -17.47 4.64 21.30
N THR A 173 -16.49 3.96 21.89
CA THR A 173 -16.32 3.84 23.34
C THR A 173 -14.86 3.91 23.76
N ASN A 174 -14.60 4.24 25.03
CA ASN A 174 -13.28 4.01 25.60
C ASN A 174 -12.95 2.52 25.70
N PHE A 175 -11.66 2.22 25.87
CA PHE A 175 -11.17 0.84 25.97
C PHE A 175 -11.90 -0.01 27.02
N ILE A 176 -12.17 0.56 28.20
CA ILE A 176 -12.77 -0.17 29.34
C ILE A 176 -14.19 -0.61 28.99
N MET A 177 -15.03 0.29 28.48
CA MET A 177 -16.41 -0.03 28.12
C MET A 177 -16.50 -0.98 26.94
N GLY A 178 -15.66 -0.77 25.91
CA GLY A 178 -15.64 -1.69 24.77
C GLY A 178 -15.18 -3.09 25.15
N PHE A 179 -14.14 -3.19 25.98
CA PHE A 179 -13.67 -4.47 26.51
C PHE A 179 -14.73 -5.13 27.39
N PHE A 180 -15.40 -4.35 28.25
CA PHE A 180 -16.47 -4.84 29.10
C PHE A 180 -17.60 -5.50 28.29
N TRP A 181 -18.19 -4.79 27.33
CA TRP A 181 -19.31 -5.32 26.53
C TRP A 181 -18.90 -6.53 25.68
N ALA A 182 -17.70 -6.49 25.11
CA ALA A 182 -17.12 -7.62 24.39
C ALA A 182 -16.96 -8.86 25.29
N LYS A 183 -16.57 -8.71 26.56
CA LYS A 183 -16.47 -9.86 27.48
C LYS A 183 -17.83 -10.34 27.99
N MET A 184 -18.77 -9.45 28.23
CA MET A 184 -20.12 -9.83 28.70
C MET A 184 -20.88 -10.69 27.68
N GLY A 185 -20.68 -10.46 26.38
CA GLY A 185 -21.24 -11.33 25.34
C GLY A 185 -20.81 -12.79 25.49
N GLY A 186 -19.53 -13.03 25.78
CA GLY A 186 -19.00 -14.37 26.03
C GLY A 186 -19.51 -14.97 27.34
N VAL A 187 -19.64 -14.16 28.39
CA VAL A 187 -20.23 -14.57 29.67
C VAL A 187 -21.68 -15.04 29.47
N LEU A 188 -22.48 -14.33 28.68
CA LEU A 188 -23.85 -14.74 28.38
C LEU A 188 -23.90 -16.12 27.69
N VAL A 189 -23.02 -16.39 26.73
CA VAL A 189 -22.95 -17.71 26.07
C VAL A 189 -22.69 -18.83 27.09
N VAL A 190 -21.73 -18.64 28.00
CA VAL A 190 -21.40 -19.70 28.97
C VAL A 190 -22.44 -19.82 30.09
N LEU A 191 -23.16 -18.76 30.42
CA LEU A 191 -24.33 -18.83 31.32
C LEU A 191 -25.47 -19.61 30.67
N LEU A 192 -25.73 -19.41 29.37
CA LEU A 192 -26.71 -20.19 28.61
C LEU A 192 -26.33 -21.68 28.53
N MET A 193 -25.03 -21.98 28.43
CA MET A 193 -24.52 -23.36 28.49
C MET A 193 -24.90 -24.09 29.80
N LEU A 194 -25.02 -23.37 30.93
CA LEU A 194 -25.46 -23.94 32.21
C LEU A 194 -26.94 -24.33 32.24
N ALA A 195 -27.77 -23.85 31.31
CA ALA A 195 -29.16 -24.28 31.23
C ALA A 195 -29.27 -25.81 30.99
N SER A 196 -28.32 -26.38 30.24
CA SER A 196 -28.28 -27.81 29.94
C SER A 196 -27.82 -28.66 31.14
N ALA A 197 -28.72 -29.50 31.66
CA ALA A 197 -28.42 -30.44 32.75
C ALA A 197 -27.38 -31.51 32.38
N LYS A 198 -27.22 -31.82 31.08
CA LYS A 198 -26.16 -32.71 30.59
C LYS A 198 -24.80 -32.02 30.68
N LEU A 199 -24.74 -30.76 30.27
CA LEU A 199 -23.50 -29.99 30.25
C LEU A 199 -23.00 -29.66 31.66
N ARG A 200 -23.91 -29.30 32.58
CA ARG A 200 -23.60 -29.11 34.01
C ARG A 200 -22.91 -30.33 34.62
N ARG A 201 -23.42 -31.53 34.34
CA ARG A 201 -22.82 -32.79 34.84
C ARG A 201 -21.45 -33.07 34.24
N ASN A 202 -21.25 -32.76 32.95
CA ASN A 202 -19.94 -32.91 32.29
C ASN A 202 -18.90 -31.94 32.87
N LEU A 203 -19.27 -30.68 33.14
CA LEU A 203 -18.39 -29.67 33.72
C LEU A 203 -17.89 -30.08 35.12
N LEU A 204 -18.79 -30.59 35.97
CA LEU A 204 -18.46 -31.09 37.31
C LEU A 204 -17.46 -32.26 37.24
N ARG A 205 -17.67 -33.21 36.33
CA ARG A 205 -16.76 -34.36 36.12
C ARG A 205 -15.39 -33.93 35.56
N SER A 206 -15.38 -32.97 34.64
CA SER A 206 -14.14 -32.46 34.02
C SER A 206 -13.27 -31.70 35.03
N ALA A 207 -13.90 -30.96 35.96
CA ALA A 207 -13.19 -30.25 37.03
C ALA A 207 -12.42 -31.19 37.98
N GLU A 208 -12.90 -32.42 38.20
CA GLU A 208 -12.22 -33.43 39.04
C GLU A 208 -10.98 -34.04 38.35
N HIS A 209 -10.96 -34.11 37.02
CA HIS A 209 -9.88 -34.73 36.25
C HIS A 209 -8.76 -33.77 35.80
N THR A 210 -8.98 -32.46 35.86
CA THR A 210 -8.03 -31.43 35.39
C THR A 210 -7.11 -30.90 36.52
N ALA A 211 -6.63 -31.79 37.39
CA ALA A 211 -5.84 -31.40 38.56
C ALA A 211 -4.41 -30.94 38.17
N ALA A 212 -4.17 -29.63 38.25
CA ALA A 212 -2.83 -29.05 38.12
C ALA A 212 -1.89 -29.57 39.23
N GLY A 213 -0.62 -29.81 38.89
CA GLY A 213 0.37 -30.24 39.88
C GLY A 213 0.62 -29.17 40.95
N ASN A 214 0.79 -27.93 40.52
CA ASN A 214 0.89 -26.75 41.39
C ASN A 214 -0.20 -25.73 41.01
N LYS A 215 -1.25 -25.65 41.84
CA LYS A 215 -2.42 -24.79 41.60
C LYS A 215 -2.08 -23.30 41.55
N VAL A 216 -1.08 -22.86 42.33
CA VAL A 216 -0.66 -21.45 42.38
C VAL A 216 -0.01 -21.05 41.05
N LEU A 217 0.98 -21.82 40.59
CA LEU A 217 1.66 -21.56 39.32
C LEU A 217 0.68 -21.64 38.13
N TYR A 218 -0.26 -22.58 38.17
CA TYR A 218 -1.30 -22.68 37.16
C TYR A 218 -2.18 -21.43 37.10
N PHE A 219 -2.65 -20.94 38.25
CA PHE A 219 -3.46 -19.72 38.31
C PHE A 219 -2.66 -18.48 37.88
N ALA A 220 -1.39 -18.37 38.30
CA ALA A 220 -0.49 -17.32 37.85
C ALA A 220 -0.33 -17.32 36.31
N ASN A 221 -0.16 -18.50 35.70
CA ASN A 221 -0.11 -18.62 34.24
C ASN A 221 -1.41 -18.21 33.55
N ARG A 222 -2.58 -18.46 34.18
CA ARG A 222 -3.88 -18.01 33.66
C ARG A 222 -4.03 -16.49 33.71
N LEU A 223 -3.57 -15.83 34.78
CA LEU A 223 -3.52 -14.37 34.85
C LEU A 223 -2.57 -13.81 33.79
N TYR A 224 -1.38 -14.40 33.65
CA TYR A 224 -0.40 -14.03 32.64
C TYR A 224 -0.97 -14.14 31.21
N SER A 225 -1.59 -15.28 30.87
CA SER A 225 -2.28 -15.46 29.58
C SER A 225 -3.41 -14.44 29.37
N SER A 226 -4.19 -14.13 30.42
CA SER A 226 -5.26 -13.14 30.37
C SER A 226 -4.73 -11.73 30.10
N ALA A 227 -3.58 -11.36 30.68
CA ALA A 227 -2.90 -10.10 30.37
C ALA A 227 -2.55 -10.01 28.88
N GLY A 228 -2.05 -11.11 28.29
CA GLY A 228 -1.83 -11.21 26.84
C GLY A 228 -3.11 -10.95 26.04
N SER A 229 -4.25 -11.54 26.41
CA SER A 229 -5.54 -11.29 25.73
C SER A 229 -6.03 -9.83 25.88
N ILE A 230 -5.77 -9.18 27.01
CA ILE A 230 -6.06 -7.75 27.19
C ILE A 230 -5.19 -6.91 26.25
N LEU A 231 -3.91 -7.22 26.12
CA LEU A 231 -3.01 -6.52 25.20
C LEU A 231 -3.40 -6.72 23.73
N VAL A 232 -3.88 -7.90 23.32
CA VAL A 232 -4.48 -8.08 21.98
C VAL A 232 -5.66 -7.12 21.78
N SER A 233 -6.54 -7.03 22.77
CA SER A 233 -7.70 -6.12 22.72
C SER A 233 -7.24 -4.65 22.67
N ALA A 234 -6.18 -4.29 23.39
CA ALA A 234 -5.60 -2.95 23.36
C ALA A 234 -4.96 -2.63 22.00
N ALA A 235 -4.29 -3.59 21.37
CA ALA A 235 -3.78 -3.41 20.01
C ALA A 235 -4.91 -3.23 18.99
N ILE A 236 -6.01 -3.99 19.11
CA ILE A 236 -7.22 -3.81 18.28
C ILE A 236 -7.84 -2.42 18.51
N PHE A 237 -7.88 -1.95 19.76
CA PHE A 237 -8.33 -0.58 20.07
C PHE A 237 -7.51 0.47 19.30
N LEU A 238 -6.18 0.31 19.29
CA LEU A 238 -5.25 1.27 18.70
C LEU A 238 -5.09 1.19 17.17
N SER A 239 -5.39 0.05 16.54
CA SER A 239 -5.05 -0.18 15.13
C SER A 239 -6.09 -1.01 14.38
N GLU A 240 -5.80 -1.31 13.12
CA GLU A 240 -6.60 -2.13 12.23
C GLU A 240 -6.59 -3.60 12.71
N PRO A 241 -7.77 -4.20 12.99
CA PRO A 241 -7.87 -5.56 13.53
C PRO A 241 -7.13 -6.61 12.70
N ALA A 242 -7.15 -6.48 11.38
CA ALA A 242 -6.48 -7.43 10.49
C ALA A 242 -4.96 -7.47 10.71
N LEU A 243 -4.32 -6.32 10.96
CA LEU A 243 -2.89 -6.26 11.24
C LEU A 243 -2.56 -6.87 12.60
N VAL A 244 -3.38 -6.59 13.61
CA VAL A 244 -3.21 -7.18 14.95
C VAL A 244 -3.37 -8.69 14.87
N ASP A 245 -4.35 -9.19 14.12
CA ASP A 245 -4.57 -10.62 13.94
C ASP A 245 -3.43 -11.30 13.18
N ALA A 246 -2.84 -10.65 12.18
CA ALA A 246 -1.69 -11.19 11.47
C ALA A 246 -0.49 -11.43 12.41
N THR A 247 -0.36 -10.64 13.49
CA THR A 247 0.69 -10.87 14.51
C THR A 247 0.54 -12.19 15.25
N GLN A 248 -0.63 -12.85 15.21
CA GLN A 248 -0.84 -14.15 15.89
C GLN A 248 0.18 -15.21 15.50
N ASN A 249 0.78 -15.14 14.30
CA ASN A 249 1.80 -16.10 13.90
C ASN A 249 3.12 -16.00 14.71
N ILE A 250 3.38 -14.85 15.35
CA ILE A 250 4.48 -14.68 16.32
C ILE A 250 4.31 -15.65 17.50
N ARG A 251 3.07 -15.87 17.95
CA ARG A 251 2.75 -16.80 19.05
C ARG A 251 3.32 -18.19 18.80
N TYR A 252 3.23 -18.68 17.56
CA TYR A 252 3.70 -20.02 17.21
C TYR A 252 5.22 -20.12 17.12
N ILE A 253 5.90 -19.04 16.72
CA ILE A 253 7.36 -18.95 16.83
C ILE A 253 7.78 -19.00 18.30
N VAL A 254 7.11 -18.24 19.17
CA VAL A 254 7.43 -18.23 20.60
C VAL A 254 7.22 -19.61 21.21
N ILE A 255 6.13 -20.32 20.85
CA ILE A 255 5.91 -21.71 21.23
C ILE A 255 7.06 -22.60 20.74
N PHE A 256 7.46 -22.50 19.48
CA PHE A 256 8.58 -23.26 18.92
C PHE A 256 9.90 -23.00 19.66
N LEU A 257 10.26 -21.75 19.88
CA LEU A 257 11.51 -21.37 20.56
C LEU A 257 11.53 -21.87 22.01
N PHE A 258 10.43 -21.69 22.75
CA PHE A 258 10.33 -22.15 24.13
C PHE A 258 10.26 -23.67 24.22
N ALA A 259 9.58 -24.36 23.30
CA ALA A 259 9.60 -25.81 23.24
C ALA A 259 11.02 -26.34 22.96
N TRP A 260 11.77 -25.67 22.08
CA TRP A 260 13.16 -26.04 21.81
C TRP A 260 14.06 -25.80 23.03
N LEU A 261 13.97 -24.63 23.67
CA LEU A 261 14.88 -24.20 24.73
C LEU A 261 14.54 -24.79 26.11
N LEU A 262 13.26 -24.84 26.47
CA LEU A 262 12.80 -25.23 27.82
C LEU A 262 12.35 -26.70 27.88
N LEU A 263 11.74 -27.21 26.81
CA LEU A 263 11.29 -28.61 26.75
C LEU A 263 12.32 -29.53 26.10
N HIS A 264 13.41 -28.97 25.56
CA HIS A 264 14.44 -29.69 24.83
C HIS A 264 13.87 -30.55 23.68
N GLU A 265 12.79 -30.10 23.05
CA GLU A 265 12.20 -30.75 21.89
C GLU A 265 13.17 -30.70 20.71
N ARG A 266 13.36 -31.84 20.03
CA ARG A 266 14.31 -31.98 18.94
C ARG A 266 13.61 -31.82 17.60
N PHE A 267 13.81 -30.68 16.95
CA PHE A 267 13.36 -30.44 15.58
C PHE A 267 14.45 -30.83 14.58
N ARG A 268 14.11 -31.54 13.50
CA ARG A 268 15.07 -32.00 12.47
C ARG A 268 14.50 -31.90 11.06
N GLY A 269 15.39 -31.85 10.07
CA GLY A 269 15.05 -31.92 8.65
C GLY A 269 14.12 -30.80 8.19
N ARG A 270 13.10 -31.18 7.40
CA ARG A 270 12.14 -30.24 6.79
C ARG A 270 11.42 -29.37 7.81
N ILE A 271 11.02 -29.93 8.96
CA ILE A 271 10.27 -29.18 9.98
C ILE A 271 11.12 -28.02 10.53
N LEU A 272 12.39 -28.27 10.84
CA LEU A 272 13.29 -27.23 11.33
C LEU A 272 13.53 -26.16 10.25
N ALA A 273 13.75 -26.56 8.99
CA ALA A 273 13.96 -25.62 7.90
C ALA A 273 12.76 -24.67 7.71
N PHE A 274 11.54 -25.20 7.69
CA PHE A 274 10.32 -24.39 7.55
C PHE A 274 10.12 -23.44 8.75
N LYS A 275 10.40 -23.89 9.98
CA LYS A 275 10.33 -23.04 11.18
C LYS A 275 11.37 -21.92 11.15
N LEU A 276 12.58 -22.17 10.62
CA LEU A 276 13.60 -21.12 10.45
C LEU A 276 13.19 -20.11 9.36
N VAL A 277 12.67 -20.57 8.22
CA VAL A 277 12.14 -19.67 7.18
C VAL A 277 10.99 -18.84 7.73
N ALA A 278 10.08 -19.43 8.50
CA ALA A 278 9.01 -18.72 9.19
C ALA A 278 9.53 -17.60 10.11
N VAL A 279 10.61 -17.84 10.86
CA VAL A 279 11.25 -16.79 11.69
C VAL A 279 11.75 -15.63 10.83
N VAL A 280 12.39 -15.91 9.69
CA VAL A 280 12.86 -14.87 8.77
C VAL A 280 11.70 -14.07 8.18
N LEU A 281 10.64 -14.74 7.71
CA LEU A 281 9.47 -14.09 7.12
C LEU A 281 8.72 -13.20 8.14
N ILE A 282 8.52 -13.67 9.38
CA ILE A 282 7.92 -12.86 10.44
C ILE A 282 8.81 -11.67 10.79
N SER A 283 10.13 -11.87 10.89
CA SER A 283 11.07 -10.78 11.19
C SER A 283 11.03 -9.71 10.09
N PHE A 284 10.97 -10.12 8.82
CA PHE A 284 10.80 -9.20 7.70
C PHE A 284 9.45 -8.49 7.74
N GLY A 285 8.35 -9.21 7.95
CA GLY A 285 7.01 -8.63 8.06
C GLY A 285 6.90 -7.59 9.18
N LEU A 286 7.44 -7.90 10.37
CA LEU A 286 7.48 -6.97 11.50
C LEU A 286 8.40 -5.77 11.25
N GLY A 287 9.57 -5.99 10.68
CA GLY A 287 10.49 -4.91 10.31
C GLY A 287 9.86 -3.97 9.29
N TRP A 288 9.11 -4.52 8.33
CA TRP A 288 8.41 -3.75 7.31
C TRP A 288 7.23 -2.95 7.88
N LEU A 289 6.44 -3.53 8.79
CA LEU A 289 5.40 -2.77 9.51
C LEU A 289 6.00 -1.66 10.36
N THR A 290 7.14 -1.92 11.03
CA THR A 290 7.85 -0.92 11.82
C THR A 290 8.36 0.23 10.94
N LEU A 291 8.87 -0.08 9.75
CA LEU A 291 9.23 0.91 8.75
C LEU A 291 8.01 1.73 8.31
N GLY A 292 6.86 1.08 8.09
CA GLY A 292 5.60 1.76 7.78
C GLY A 292 5.17 2.75 8.85
N GLU A 293 5.24 2.37 10.12
CA GLU A 293 4.96 3.25 11.26
C GLU A 293 5.96 4.42 11.32
N TYR A 294 7.25 4.15 11.11
CA TYR A 294 8.28 5.19 11.05
C TYR A 294 8.01 6.20 9.91
N VAL A 295 7.64 5.72 8.73
CA VAL A 295 7.31 6.57 7.57
C VAL A 295 6.09 7.46 7.86
N ARG A 296 5.09 6.99 8.61
CA ARG A 296 3.91 7.80 8.98
C ARG A 296 4.25 8.95 9.92
N ILE A 297 5.25 8.77 10.79
CA ILE A 297 5.66 9.80 11.76
C ILE A 297 6.76 10.72 11.24
N LEU A 298 7.21 10.56 10.00
CA LEU A 298 8.17 11.48 9.39
C LEU A 298 7.63 12.92 9.47
N PRO A 299 8.44 13.90 9.94
CA PRO A 299 8.02 15.28 10.03
C PRO A 299 7.47 15.76 8.69
N PRO A 300 6.35 16.52 8.67
CA PRO A 300 5.79 17.00 7.41
C PRO A 300 6.85 17.80 6.63
N ALA A 301 6.71 17.81 5.30
CA ALA A 301 7.56 18.66 4.47
C ALA A 301 7.37 20.13 4.85
N ASN A 302 8.42 20.94 4.69
CA ASN A 302 8.32 22.38 4.92
C ASN A 302 7.22 22.98 4.01
N PRO A 303 6.15 23.58 4.57
CA PRO A 303 5.07 24.15 3.78
C PRO A 303 5.50 25.42 3.03
N ASP A 304 6.50 26.14 3.52
CA ASP A 304 6.94 27.45 2.99
C ASP A 304 8.06 27.32 1.94
N ARG A 305 8.39 26.10 1.51
CA ARG A 305 9.44 25.88 0.51
C ARG A 305 9.03 26.44 -0.86
N PRO A 306 9.97 26.88 -1.71
CA PRO A 306 9.68 27.25 -3.08
C PRO A 306 9.03 26.07 -3.82
N ILE A 307 7.83 26.28 -4.39
CA ILE A 307 7.19 25.31 -5.28
C ILE A 307 7.05 25.91 -6.67
N VAL A 308 7.52 25.18 -7.68
CA VAL A 308 7.39 25.50 -9.09
C VAL A 308 6.41 24.54 -9.75
N TRP A 309 5.34 25.11 -10.30
CA TRP A 309 4.31 24.39 -11.02
C TRP A 309 4.47 24.58 -12.53
N GLY A 310 4.68 23.47 -13.23
CA GLY A 310 4.69 23.38 -14.69
C GLY A 310 3.60 22.46 -15.21
N THR A 311 3.55 22.28 -16.52
CA THR A 311 2.67 21.30 -17.16
C THR A 311 3.34 20.69 -18.40
N THR A 312 2.81 19.56 -18.87
CA THR A 312 3.21 18.98 -20.16
C THR A 312 2.19 19.33 -21.22
N PHE A 313 2.66 19.61 -22.43
CA PHE A 313 1.82 19.73 -23.61
C PHE A 313 2.21 18.71 -24.68
N SER A 314 1.19 18.06 -25.24
CA SER A 314 1.26 17.09 -26.32
C SER A 314 0.28 17.48 -27.43
N LYS A 315 0.83 17.80 -28.59
CA LYS A 315 0.06 17.98 -29.82
C LYS A 315 -0.78 16.75 -30.17
N TYR A 316 -0.24 15.55 -29.96
CA TYR A 316 -0.95 14.29 -30.23
C TYR A 316 -2.24 14.20 -29.43
N PHE A 317 -2.16 14.48 -28.12
CA PHE A 317 -3.32 14.38 -27.26
C PHE A 317 -4.34 15.49 -27.51
N ALA A 318 -3.90 16.73 -27.78
CA ALA A 318 -4.81 17.79 -28.19
C ALA A 318 -5.63 17.40 -29.45
N ASN A 319 -4.97 16.81 -30.45
CA ASN A 319 -5.64 16.32 -31.65
C ASN A 319 -6.57 15.12 -31.37
N GLU A 320 -6.18 14.19 -30.50
CA GLU A 320 -7.03 13.06 -30.07
C GLU A 320 -8.34 13.56 -29.44
N MET A 321 -8.25 14.63 -28.65
CA MET A 321 -9.41 15.30 -28.03
C MET A 321 -10.24 16.13 -29.02
N GLY A 322 -9.83 16.22 -30.30
CA GLY A 322 -10.52 16.99 -31.33
C GLY A 322 -10.30 18.50 -31.26
N LEU A 323 -9.29 18.96 -30.51
CA LEU A 323 -9.01 20.37 -30.31
C LEU A 323 -8.16 20.96 -31.45
N ASP A 324 -8.31 22.27 -31.71
CA ASP A 324 -7.24 23.04 -32.35
C ASP A 324 -6.06 23.13 -31.38
N TRP A 325 -5.04 22.32 -31.63
CA TRP A 325 -3.87 22.24 -30.76
C TRP A 325 -3.11 23.58 -30.64
N ARG A 326 -3.13 24.45 -31.66
CA ARG A 326 -2.48 25.78 -31.57
C ARG A 326 -3.28 26.71 -30.69
N ALA A 327 -4.60 26.68 -30.77
CA ALA A 327 -5.48 27.44 -29.87
C ALA A 327 -5.33 26.96 -28.43
N ALA A 328 -5.36 25.65 -28.20
CA ALA A 328 -5.15 25.04 -26.88
C ALA A 328 -3.77 25.40 -26.31
N TYR A 329 -2.69 25.28 -27.10
CA TYR A 329 -1.35 25.66 -26.68
C TYR A 329 -1.27 27.14 -26.28
N LYS A 330 -1.82 28.04 -27.10
CA LYS A 330 -1.87 29.47 -26.77
C LYS A 330 -2.66 29.75 -25.49
N ALA A 331 -3.78 29.07 -25.28
CA ALA A 331 -4.54 29.22 -24.05
C ALA A 331 -3.72 28.76 -22.84
N ILE A 332 -3.00 27.64 -22.92
CA ILE A 332 -2.14 27.17 -21.84
C ILE A 332 -1.01 28.18 -21.55
N ILE A 333 -0.30 28.64 -22.58
CA ILE A 333 0.82 29.59 -22.40
C ILE A 333 0.32 30.95 -21.90
N ASN A 334 -0.77 31.50 -22.46
CA ASN A 334 -1.15 32.89 -22.23
C ASN A 334 -2.17 33.09 -21.11
N ASP A 335 -3.05 32.12 -20.86
CA ASP A 335 -4.06 32.18 -19.79
C ASP A 335 -3.57 31.45 -18.53
N LEU A 336 -3.17 30.17 -18.64
CA LEU A 336 -2.65 29.43 -17.48
C LEU A 336 -1.27 29.92 -17.01
N LYS A 337 -0.41 30.35 -17.94
CA LYS A 337 0.95 30.87 -17.67
C LYS A 337 1.76 29.97 -16.72
N PRO A 338 1.95 28.67 -17.06
CA PRO A 338 2.73 27.76 -16.23
C PRO A 338 4.16 28.29 -16.07
N LYS A 339 4.77 28.05 -14.91
CA LYS A 339 6.15 28.52 -14.65
C LYS A 339 7.18 27.81 -15.52
N LYS A 340 6.87 26.60 -15.97
CA LYS A 340 7.67 25.77 -16.86
C LYS A 340 6.75 24.92 -17.74
N ILE A 341 7.23 24.52 -18.91
CA ILE A 341 6.51 23.61 -19.79
C ILE A 341 7.39 22.43 -20.22
N ARG A 342 6.81 21.23 -20.29
CA ARG A 342 7.44 20.06 -20.90
C ARG A 342 6.86 19.90 -22.30
N LEU A 343 7.73 19.88 -23.31
CA LEU A 343 7.39 19.67 -24.73
C LEU A 343 8.00 18.37 -25.24
N ILE A 344 7.41 17.83 -26.31
CA ILE A 344 7.75 16.51 -26.81
C ILE A 344 8.24 16.62 -28.25
N ALA A 345 9.48 16.18 -28.51
CA ALA A 345 9.95 15.92 -29.86
C ALA A 345 9.60 14.47 -30.20
N ASN A 346 8.47 14.27 -30.89
CA ASN A 346 8.06 12.92 -31.31
C ASN A 346 8.86 12.51 -32.56
N TRP A 347 9.58 11.40 -32.49
CA TRP A 347 10.47 10.95 -33.57
C TRP A 347 9.71 10.69 -34.89
N ASN A 348 8.63 9.92 -34.85
CA ASN A 348 7.77 9.67 -36.02
C ASN A 348 7.13 10.93 -36.64
N ALA A 349 6.97 12.01 -35.88
CA ALA A 349 6.41 13.25 -36.38
C ALA A 349 7.45 14.11 -37.10
N ILE A 350 8.66 14.14 -36.53
CA ILE A 350 9.79 14.96 -37.00
C ILE A 350 10.50 14.28 -38.16
N GLU A 351 10.69 12.97 -38.13
CA GLU A 351 11.41 12.21 -39.16
C GLU A 351 10.47 11.17 -39.79
N ARG A 352 9.47 11.67 -40.53
CA ARG A 352 8.48 10.80 -41.20
C ARG A 352 9.10 9.92 -42.28
N GLU A 353 10.12 10.46 -42.94
CA GLU A 353 10.93 9.77 -43.93
C GLU A 353 12.40 9.84 -43.47
N GLN A 354 13.14 8.76 -43.69
CA GLN A 354 14.51 8.63 -43.18
C GLN A 354 15.40 9.80 -43.65
N ASN A 355 16.08 10.47 -42.72
CA ASN A 355 16.91 11.65 -42.92
C ASN A 355 16.20 12.91 -43.46
N LEU A 356 14.86 12.96 -43.41
CA LEU A 356 14.07 14.15 -43.77
C LEU A 356 13.33 14.68 -42.54
N TYR A 357 13.84 15.78 -41.99
CA TYR A 357 13.35 16.36 -40.73
C TYR A 357 12.37 17.53 -40.96
N ASP A 358 11.19 17.45 -40.34
CA ASP A 358 10.20 18.53 -40.25
C ASP A 358 10.06 19.02 -38.81
N PHE A 359 10.59 20.21 -38.53
CA PHE A 359 10.52 20.85 -37.23
C PHE A 359 9.42 21.89 -37.11
N ALA A 360 8.62 22.15 -38.16
CA ALA A 360 7.78 23.35 -38.25
C ALA A 360 6.83 23.54 -37.04
N ASP A 361 6.19 22.47 -36.57
CA ASP A 361 5.28 22.55 -35.44
C ASP A 361 5.97 22.64 -34.08
N LEU A 362 7.15 22.04 -33.93
CA LEU A 362 7.93 22.13 -32.68
C LEU A 362 8.65 23.48 -32.59
N ASP A 363 9.17 24.00 -33.71
CA ASP A 363 9.71 25.35 -33.85
C ASP A 363 8.69 26.40 -33.40
N TRP A 364 7.43 26.23 -33.81
CA TRP A 364 6.34 27.10 -33.42
C TRP A 364 6.07 27.02 -31.90
N GLN A 365 6.00 25.82 -31.32
CA GLN A 365 5.78 25.63 -29.87
C GLN A 365 6.91 26.24 -29.03
N VAL A 366 8.16 25.95 -29.39
CA VAL A 366 9.36 26.50 -28.73
C VAL A 366 9.39 28.02 -28.87
N GLY A 367 9.06 28.56 -30.05
CA GLY A 367 9.00 30.00 -30.30
C GLY A 367 7.95 30.70 -29.45
N GLU A 368 6.75 30.13 -29.31
CA GLU A 368 5.69 30.71 -28.48
C GLU A 368 6.02 30.66 -26.97
N ALA A 369 6.64 29.58 -26.49
CA ALA A 369 7.13 29.50 -25.11
C ALA A 369 8.27 30.50 -24.85
N ALA A 370 9.21 30.64 -25.79
CA ALA A 370 10.31 31.59 -25.71
C ALA A 370 9.81 33.06 -25.66
N LYS A 371 8.84 33.43 -26.49
CA LYS A 371 8.21 34.77 -26.46
C LYS A 371 7.59 35.10 -25.09
N ASN A 372 7.09 34.08 -24.40
CA ASN A 372 6.46 34.21 -23.09
C ASN A 372 7.43 33.96 -21.92
N HIS A 373 8.73 33.76 -22.20
CA HIS A 373 9.77 33.49 -21.21
C HIS A 373 9.48 32.26 -20.33
N ILE A 374 8.84 31.23 -20.92
CA ILE A 374 8.53 29.98 -20.22
C ILE A 374 9.65 28.97 -20.51
N PRO A 375 10.41 28.53 -19.49
CA PRO A 375 11.44 27.50 -19.63
C PRO A 375 10.86 26.15 -20.06
N ILE A 376 11.62 25.44 -20.90
CA ILE A 376 11.21 24.21 -21.56
C ILE A 376 12.08 23.04 -21.09
N ILE A 377 11.43 21.96 -20.67
CA ILE A 377 12.03 20.62 -20.72
C ILE A 377 11.63 20.00 -22.06
N LEU A 378 12.60 19.71 -22.92
CA LEU A 378 12.33 19.10 -24.22
C LEU A 378 12.67 17.61 -24.18
N VAL A 379 11.64 16.78 -24.38
CA VAL A 379 11.78 15.32 -24.42
C VAL A 379 12.26 14.88 -25.80
N VAL A 380 13.30 14.06 -25.82
CA VAL A 380 13.87 13.41 -27.01
C VAL A 380 14.02 11.92 -26.76
N GLY A 381 13.85 11.09 -27.78
CA GLY A 381 13.93 9.65 -27.68
C GLY A 381 12.86 8.93 -28.50
N GLU A 382 12.88 7.60 -28.48
CA GLU A 382 11.80 6.80 -29.08
C GLU A 382 10.60 6.73 -28.15
N LYS A 383 10.81 6.65 -26.83
CA LYS A 383 9.77 6.63 -25.81
C LYS A 383 9.53 8.05 -25.27
N ALA A 384 8.31 8.55 -25.41
CA ALA A 384 7.92 9.89 -25.01
C ALA A 384 6.52 9.89 -24.37
N PRO A 385 6.11 10.96 -23.67
CA PRO A 385 4.84 10.99 -22.96
C PRO A 385 3.62 10.87 -23.90
N ARG A 386 2.53 10.25 -23.39
CA ARG A 386 1.25 9.90 -24.05
C ARG A 386 1.31 8.58 -24.83
N TRP A 387 0.16 7.90 -24.93
CA TRP A 387 0.00 6.71 -25.77
C TRP A 387 0.33 7.02 -27.25
N PRO A 388 1.02 6.12 -27.99
CA PRO A 388 1.39 4.74 -27.64
C PRO A 388 2.67 4.59 -26.78
N GLU A 389 3.16 5.68 -26.20
CA GLU A 389 4.43 5.86 -25.47
C GLU A 389 5.66 5.77 -26.37
N CYS A 390 5.68 4.94 -27.41
CA CYS A 390 6.80 4.86 -28.35
C CYS A 390 6.44 5.40 -29.74
N TYR A 391 7.18 6.42 -30.16
CA TYR A 391 6.94 7.21 -31.38
C TYR A 391 7.95 6.88 -32.47
N ILE A 392 8.09 5.59 -32.80
CA ILE A 392 9.05 5.11 -33.81
C ILE A 392 8.46 5.36 -35.22
N PRO A 393 9.20 5.97 -36.16
CA PRO A 393 8.77 6.12 -37.55
C PRO A 393 8.53 4.77 -38.24
N ASP A 394 7.60 4.73 -39.21
CA ASP A 394 7.24 3.50 -39.93
C ASP A 394 8.46 2.86 -40.61
N TRP A 395 9.36 3.66 -41.18
CA TRP A 395 10.57 3.19 -41.87
C TRP A 395 11.59 2.54 -40.91
N ALA A 396 11.57 2.89 -39.62
CA ALA A 396 12.45 2.33 -38.59
C ALA A 396 11.82 1.13 -37.86
N SER A 397 10.51 0.92 -38.01
CA SER A 397 9.76 -0.07 -37.23
C SER A 397 10.32 -1.50 -37.33
N SER A 398 10.72 -1.92 -38.54
CA SER A 398 11.19 -3.26 -38.88
C SER A 398 12.71 -3.48 -38.73
N MET A 399 13.46 -2.44 -38.37
CA MET A 399 14.91 -2.53 -38.18
C MET A 399 15.29 -3.37 -36.95
N SER A 400 16.51 -3.92 -36.97
CA SER A 400 17.11 -4.54 -35.79
C SER A 400 17.27 -3.53 -34.65
N SER A 401 17.47 -4.00 -33.41
CA SER A 401 17.62 -3.09 -32.27
C SER A 401 18.88 -2.23 -32.42
N GLU A 402 19.96 -2.81 -32.95
CA GLU A 402 21.22 -2.13 -33.21
C GLU A 402 21.07 -1.03 -34.27
N GLU A 403 20.47 -1.33 -35.41
CA GLU A 403 20.20 -0.34 -36.47
C GLU A 403 19.28 0.78 -35.95
N LYS A 404 18.22 0.40 -35.23
CA LYS A 404 17.28 1.37 -34.65
C LYS A 404 17.94 2.31 -33.66
N ASN A 405 18.87 1.82 -32.83
CA ASN A 405 19.65 2.67 -31.92
C ASN A 405 20.56 3.66 -32.66
N LEU A 406 21.15 3.26 -33.79
CA LEU A 406 21.97 4.16 -34.59
C LEU A 406 21.13 5.31 -35.17
N GLU A 407 19.98 4.97 -35.75
CA GLU A 407 19.04 5.95 -36.32
C GLU A 407 18.45 6.85 -35.23
N LEU A 408 18.09 6.28 -34.08
CA LEU A 408 17.59 7.04 -32.93
C LEU A 408 18.64 8.03 -32.39
N ASN A 409 19.90 7.62 -32.29
CA ASN A 409 21.00 8.51 -31.91
C ASN A 409 21.21 9.63 -32.95
N SER A 410 21.03 9.35 -34.24
CA SER A 410 21.06 10.36 -35.30
C SER A 410 19.92 11.37 -35.14
N TYR A 411 18.70 10.89 -34.95
CA TYR A 411 17.54 11.72 -34.67
C TYR A 411 17.74 12.62 -33.44
N ILE A 412 18.16 12.04 -32.31
CA ILE A 412 18.42 12.81 -31.07
C ILE A 412 19.44 13.92 -31.36
N ARG A 413 20.55 13.59 -32.04
CA ARG A 413 21.57 14.57 -32.44
C ARG A 413 20.97 15.75 -33.21
N GLU A 414 20.13 15.50 -34.20
CA GLU A 414 19.52 16.57 -35.00
C GLU A 414 18.55 17.44 -34.19
N VAL A 415 17.78 16.85 -33.27
CA VAL A 415 16.94 17.63 -32.34
C VAL A 415 17.79 18.51 -31.43
N ILE A 416 18.86 17.98 -30.82
CA ILE A 416 19.74 18.77 -29.96
C ILE A 416 20.39 19.93 -30.74
N LEU A 417 20.91 19.65 -31.94
CA LEU A 417 21.50 20.68 -32.79
C LEU A 417 20.50 21.77 -33.19
N ARG A 418 19.24 21.39 -33.46
CA ARG A 418 18.18 22.34 -33.84
C ARG A 418 17.86 23.36 -32.76
N TYR A 419 17.90 22.95 -31.47
CA TYR A 419 17.43 23.78 -30.35
C TYR A 419 18.49 24.15 -29.31
N ARG A 420 19.75 23.71 -29.42
CA ARG A 420 20.83 24.07 -28.47
C ARG A 420 20.99 25.58 -28.24
N ASP A 421 20.76 26.38 -29.27
CA ASP A 421 20.93 27.84 -29.26
C ASP A 421 19.66 28.56 -28.75
N SER A 422 18.57 27.83 -28.47
CA SER A 422 17.35 28.39 -27.91
C SER A 422 17.52 28.64 -26.41
N PRO A 423 17.38 29.88 -25.91
CA PRO A 423 17.50 30.18 -24.49
C PRO A 423 16.30 29.66 -23.69
N ALA A 424 15.21 29.25 -24.34
CA ALA A 424 14.04 28.70 -23.68
C ALA A 424 14.25 27.24 -23.24
N ILE A 425 15.16 26.49 -23.85
CA ILE A 425 15.49 25.13 -23.42
C ILE A 425 16.27 25.22 -22.11
N GLU A 426 15.70 24.68 -21.04
CA GLU A 426 16.32 24.61 -19.71
C GLU A 426 17.01 23.26 -19.51
N MET A 427 16.39 22.18 -19.99
CA MET A 427 16.80 20.81 -19.70
C MET A 427 16.37 19.86 -20.81
N TRP A 428 17.16 18.82 -21.03
CA TRP A 428 16.85 17.74 -21.97
C TRP A 428 16.31 16.54 -21.21
N GLN A 429 15.14 16.03 -21.57
CA GLN A 429 14.68 14.72 -21.08
C GLN A 429 15.02 13.66 -22.14
N VAL A 430 15.79 12.65 -21.77
CA VAL A 430 16.11 11.53 -22.67
C VAL A 430 15.24 10.34 -22.28
N GLU A 431 14.34 9.99 -23.19
CA GLU A 431 13.31 8.96 -23.03
C GLU A 431 12.29 9.26 -21.91
N ASN A 432 11.12 8.62 -21.95
CA ASN A 432 10.12 8.66 -20.87
C ASN A 432 10.02 7.29 -20.19
N GLU A 433 10.39 7.20 -18.91
CA GLU A 433 10.36 5.96 -18.11
C GLU A 433 10.96 4.75 -18.86
N PRO A 434 12.23 4.82 -19.32
CA PRO A 434 12.78 3.88 -20.30
C PRO A 434 12.82 2.41 -19.83
N PHE A 435 12.82 2.18 -18.52
CA PHE A 435 12.84 0.83 -17.93
C PHE A 435 11.45 0.29 -17.59
N LEU A 436 10.40 1.09 -17.74
CA LEU A 436 9.01 0.66 -17.50
C LEU A 436 8.49 -0.10 -18.73
N ASN A 437 8.05 -1.35 -18.52
CA ASN A 437 7.41 -2.17 -19.55
C ASN A 437 5.94 -1.77 -19.75
N PHE A 438 5.73 -0.62 -20.41
CA PHE A 438 4.43 -0.02 -20.69
C PHE A 438 4.44 0.68 -22.05
N GLY A 439 3.30 0.67 -22.75
CA GLY A 439 3.18 1.17 -24.12
C GLY A 439 3.49 0.14 -25.20
N GLU A 440 3.51 0.58 -26.47
CA GLU A 440 3.90 -0.23 -27.63
C GLU A 440 5.40 -0.09 -27.89
N CYS A 441 6.18 -0.46 -26.87
CA CYS A 441 7.61 -0.20 -26.80
C CYS A 441 8.42 -1.49 -26.83
N ARG A 442 9.63 -1.42 -27.41
CA ARG A 442 10.65 -2.46 -27.20
C ARG A 442 11.30 -2.31 -25.83
N ARG A 443 11.93 -3.37 -25.35
CA ARG A 443 12.69 -3.32 -24.10
C ARG A 443 14.01 -2.59 -24.33
N ARG A 444 14.34 -1.67 -23.43
CA ARG A 444 15.56 -0.87 -23.44
C ARG A 444 16.62 -1.45 -22.49
N THR A 445 17.90 -1.33 -22.86
CA THR A 445 19.04 -1.62 -21.97
C THR A 445 19.68 -0.36 -21.41
N VAL A 446 20.53 -0.51 -20.40
CA VAL A 446 21.26 0.61 -19.80
C VAL A 446 22.30 1.16 -20.78
N GLU A 447 22.90 0.31 -21.58
CA GLU A 447 23.92 0.67 -22.58
C GLU A 447 23.30 1.52 -23.71
N GLU A 448 22.11 1.16 -24.17
CA GLU A 448 21.36 1.95 -25.16
C GLU A 448 21.07 3.36 -24.60
N MET A 449 20.55 3.44 -23.37
CA MET A 449 20.31 4.72 -22.69
C MET A 449 21.59 5.54 -22.52
N GLN A 450 22.72 4.91 -22.18
CA GLN A 450 23.99 5.61 -22.06
C GLN A 450 24.46 6.19 -23.39
N SER A 451 24.21 5.50 -24.51
CA SER A 451 24.57 5.99 -25.84
C SER A 451 23.80 7.27 -26.19
N GLU A 452 22.50 7.32 -25.89
CA GLU A 452 21.64 8.47 -26.16
C GLU A 452 22.03 9.68 -25.30
N ILE A 453 22.26 9.44 -24.00
CA ILE A 453 22.75 10.48 -23.09
C ILE A 453 24.10 11.02 -23.55
N ALA A 454 24.99 10.15 -24.05
CA ALA A 454 26.30 10.56 -24.56
C ALA A 454 26.17 11.47 -25.80
N VAL A 455 25.20 11.21 -26.69
CA VAL A 455 24.91 12.10 -27.83
C VAL A 455 24.52 13.50 -27.34
N VAL A 456 23.59 13.59 -26.39
CA VAL A 456 23.16 14.89 -25.84
C VAL A 456 24.34 15.63 -25.21
N LYS A 457 25.08 14.97 -24.31
CA LYS A 457 26.21 15.55 -23.58
C LYS A 457 27.41 15.93 -24.47
N ALA A 458 27.51 15.35 -25.67
CA ALA A 458 28.54 15.72 -26.64
C ALA A 458 28.24 17.04 -27.36
N ILE A 459 26.97 17.48 -27.39
CA ILE A 459 26.51 18.63 -28.18
C ILE A 459 26.14 19.82 -27.27
N ASP A 460 25.55 19.54 -26.10
CA ASP A 460 25.05 20.54 -25.16
C ASP A 460 25.42 20.18 -23.72
N SER A 461 25.67 21.21 -22.90
CA SER A 461 26.09 21.10 -21.50
C SER A 461 24.94 21.19 -20.49
N ARG A 462 23.71 21.46 -20.95
CA ARG A 462 22.51 21.47 -20.10
C ARG A 462 22.26 20.10 -19.46
N LEU A 463 21.56 20.13 -18.33
CA LEU A 463 21.26 18.93 -17.54
C LEU A 463 20.40 17.93 -18.33
N VAL A 464 20.65 16.64 -18.10
CA VAL A 464 19.84 15.54 -18.62
C VAL A 464 18.91 14.98 -17.54
N LEU A 465 17.61 15.01 -17.80
CA LEU A 465 16.55 14.40 -17.01
C LEU A 465 16.30 12.97 -17.49
N ILE A 466 16.28 12.03 -16.55
CA ILE A 466 15.80 10.66 -16.77
C ILE A 466 14.65 10.39 -15.81
N THR A 467 13.61 9.72 -16.28
CA THR A 467 12.36 9.52 -15.53
C THR A 467 12.11 8.05 -15.20
N ASP A 468 11.33 7.78 -14.15
CA ASP A 468 10.85 6.43 -13.78
C ASP A 468 9.54 6.50 -12.97
N GLY A 469 8.81 5.39 -12.93
CA GLY A 469 7.51 5.30 -12.27
C GLY A 469 7.61 5.53 -10.77
N GLY A 470 6.79 6.44 -10.26
CA GLY A 470 6.76 6.80 -8.85
C GLY A 470 6.29 5.67 -7.97
N GLU A 471 5.21 5.02 -8.35
CA GLU A 471 4.46 4.10 -7.50
C GLU A 471 5.14 2.74 -7.40
N LEU A 472 5.69 2.26 -8.51
CA LEU A 472 6.24 0.90 -8.64
C LEU A 472 7.67 0.85 -9.22
N GLY A 473 8.20 1.94 -9.77
CA GLY A 473 9.55 1.98 -10.37
C GLY A 473 10.65 1.80 -9.33
N LEU A 474 11.81 1.30 -9.73
CA LEU A 474 12.95 1.07 -8.82
C LEU A 474 13.77 2.34 -8.57
N TRP A 475 13.66 3.35 -9.44
CA TRP A 475 14.37 4.64 -9.46
C TRP A 475 15.88 4.58 -9.62
N LYS A 476 16.58 3.60 -9.00
CA LYS A 476 18.06 3.54 -8.98
C LYS A 476 18.70 3.59 -10.38
N PRO A 477 18.25 2.81 -11.39
CA PRO A 477 18.87 2.85 -12.72
C PRO A 477 18.72 4.24 -13.37
N ALA A 478 17.51 4.80 -13.36
CA ALA A 478 17.21 6.12 -13.91
C ALA A 478 17.96 7.25 -13.18
N ALA A 479 17.94 7.26 -11.84
CA ALA A 479 18.64 8.25 -11.03
C ALA A 479 20.18 8.19 -11.20
N ASN A 480 20.74 6.99 -11.40
CA ASN A 480 22.17 6.85 -11.71
C ASN A 480 22.55 7.45 -13.07
N LEU A 481 21.68 7.32 -14.08
CA LEU A 481 21.93 7.81 -15.43
C LEU A 481 21.73 9.32 -15.58
N GLY A 482 20.66 9.86 -14.99
CA GLY A 482 20.31 11.28 -15.10
C GLY A 482 21.15 12.21 -14.23
N ASP A 483 21.29 13.45 -14.67
CA ASP A 483 21.76 14.56 -13.82
C ASP A 483 20.61 15.00 -12.89
N VAL A 484 19.38 14.94 -13.39
CA VAL A 484 18.13 15.13 -12.64
C VAL A 484 17.27 13.86 -12.76
N PHE A 485 16.55 13.52 -11.69
CA PHE A 485 15.61 12.42 -11.68
C PHE A 485 14.16 12.93 -11.67
N GLY A 486 13.32 12.40 -12.57
CA GLY A 486 11.90 12.70 -12.63
C GLY A 486 11.03 11.51 -12.25
N THR A 487 10.01 11.73 -11.43
CA THR A 487 9.08 10.68 -11.03
C THR A 487 7.65 10.98 -11.45
N THR A 488 6.88 9.93 -11.78
CA THR A 488 5.43 10.02 -11.87
C THR A 488 4.79 10.10 -10.49
N MET A 489 3.56 10.61 -10.44
CA MET A 489 2.75 10.67 -9.22
C MET A 489 1.27 10.54 -9.58
N TYR A 490 0.86 9.30 -9.78
CA TYR A 490 -0.54 8.90 -9.96
C TYR A 490 -1.11 8.42 -8.63
N ARG A 491 -2.32 8.88 -8.32
CA ARG A 491 -3.06 8.47 -7.11
C ARG A 491 -4.14 7.44 -7.44
N ARG A 492 -4.73 7.51 -8.63
CA ARG A 492 -5.79 6.60 -9.09
C ARG A 492 -5.55 6.16 -10.52
N VAL A 493 -5.54 4.84 -10.73
CA VAL A 493 -5.29 4.26 -12.06
C VAL A 493 -6.32 3.18 -12.41
N TYR A 494 -6.48 2.94 -13.71
CA TYR A 494 -7.21 1.78 -14.22
C TYR A 494 -6.21 0.73 -14.73
N PRO A 495 -5.80 -0.26 -13.91
CA PRO A 495 -4.84 -1.26 -14.33
C PRO A 495 -5.48 -2.27 -15.31
N LYS A 496 -4.84 -2.52 -16.46
CA LYS A 496 -5.39 -3.35 -17.54
C LYS A 496 -5.84 -4.76 -17.10
N ILE A 497 -5.12 -5.39 -16.16
CA ILE A 497 -5.36 -6.79 -15.76
C ILE A 497 -6.50 -6.93 -14.74
N ILE A 498 -6.48 -6.11 -13.69
CA ILE A 498 -7.42 -6.24 -12.55
C ILE A 498 -8.54 -5.20 -12.58
N GLY A 499 -8.39 -4.13 -13.37
CA GLY A 499 -9.40 -3.09 -13.56
C GLY A 499 -10.74 -3.59 -14.10
N PRO A 500 -10.81 -4.59 -15.01
CA PRO A 500 -12.09 -5.17 -15.42
C PRO A 500 -12.92 -5.79 -14.29
N ILE A 501 -12.29 -6.19 -13.17
CA ILE A 501 -12.96 -6.80 -12.01
C ILE A 501 -13.19 -5.78 -10.90
N PHE A 502 -12.17 -4.97 -10.59
CA PHE A 502 -12.17 -4.07 -9.44
C PHE A 502 -12.43 -2.60 -9.79
N GLY A 503 -12.44 -2.25 -11.09
CA GLY A 503 -12.55 -0.88 -11.55
C GLY A 503 -11.26 -0.08 -11.33
N LEU A 504 -11.44 1.21 -11.01
CA LEU A 504 -10.34 2.09 -10.65
C LEU A 504 -9.78 1.70 -9.28
N ILE A 505 -8.46 1.82 -9.15
CA ILE A 505 -7.76 1.53 -7.90
C ILE A 505 -6.99 2.77 -7.48
N ASP A 506 -7.22 3.17 -6.24
CA ASP A 506 -6.38 4.15 -5.56
C ASP A 506 -5.09 3.46 -5.08
N TYR A 507 -3.94 4.03 -5.42
CA TYR A 507 -2.68 3.56 -4.88
C TYR A 507 -2.66 3.77 -3.36
N PRO A 508 -2.36 2.73 -2.56
CA PRO A 508 -2.32 2.84 -1.09
C PRO A 508 -1.01 3.48 -0.63
N ILE A 509 -0.61 4.59 -1.27
CA ILE A 509 0.68 5.27 -1.11
C ILE A 509 0.43 6.62 -0.45
N THR A 510 1.20 6.93 0.59
CA THR A 510 1.17 8.23 1.29
C THR A 510 2.28 9.15 0.78
N PRO A 511 2.21 10.48 0.99
CA PRO A 511 3.27 11.40 0.56
C PRO A 511 4.67 11.03 1.06
N ASN A 512 4.76 10.50 2.29
CA ASN A 512 6.02 10.11 2.91
C ASN A 512 6.68 8.89 2.24
N TYR A 513 5.95 8.09 1.46
CA TYR A 513 6.53 7.03 0.64
C TYR A 513 7.57 7.59 -0.34
N PHE A 514 7.23 8.66 -1.06
CA PHE A 514 8.13 9.29 -2.03
C PHE A 514 9.38 9.86 -1.35
N ARG A 515 9.23 10.45 -0.16
CA ARG A 515 10.34 11.00 0.64
C ARG A 515 11.30 9.93 1.14
N LEU A 516 10.77 8.82 1.65
CA LEU A 516 11.60 7.68 2.05
C LEU A 516 12.33 7.13 0.82
N LYS A 517 11.61 6.95 -0.29
CA LYS A 517 12.19 6.41 -1.52
C LYS A 517 13.30 7.30 -2.05
N GLU A 518 13.08 8.61 -2.11
CA GLU A 518 14.12 9.59 -2.45
C GLU A 518 15.35 9.46 -1.54
N THR A 519 15.15 9.45 -0.21
CA THR A 519 16.23 9.35 0.77
C THR A 519 17.07 8.08 0.55
N VAL A 520 16.40 6.95 0.34
CA VAL A 520 17.04 5.65 0.09
C VAL A 520 17.82 5.67 -1.22
N ILE A 521 17.24 6.20 -2.30
CA ILE A 521 17.89 6.24 -3.60
C ILE A 521 19.12 7.15 -3.57
N ARG A 522 19.05 8.34 -2.95
CA ARG A 522 20.21 9.23 -2.77
C ARG A 522 21.38 8.52 -2.09
N GLN A 523 21.11 7.70 -1.07
CA GLN A 523 22.14 6.90 -0.39
C GLN A 523 22.76 5.83 -1.30
N PHE A 524 22.00 5.25 -2.22
CA PHE A 524 22.49 4.21 -3.13
C PHE A 524 23.14 4.73 -4.42
N THR A 525 22.83 5.95 -4.84
CA THR A 525 23.40 6.58 -6.04
C THR A 525 24.64 7.44 -5.72
N ASN A 526 24.88 7.75 -4.44
CA ASN A 526 25.94 8.68 -4.00
C ASN A 526 25.84 10.06 -4.67
N LYS A 527 24.63 10.52 -4.98
CA LYS A 527 24.35 11.85 -5.54
C LYS A 527 23.50 12.68 -4.55
N PRO A 528 24.08 13.19 -3.46
CA PRO A 528 23.32 13.88 -2.42
C PRO A 528 22.60 15.14 -2.94
N ASP A 529 23.18 15.83 -3.92
CA ASP A 529 22.67 17.10 -4.47
C ASP A 529 21.84 16.93 -5.75
N GLN A 530 21.57 15.70 -6.20
CA GLN A 530 20.76 15.46 -7.39
C GLN A 530 19.36 16.04 -7.20
N GLN A 531 18.83 16.72 -8.21
CA GLN A 531 17.46 17.23 -8.15
C GLN A 531 16.47 16.09 -8.42
N TYR A 532 15.40 16.03 -7.62
CA TYR A 532 14.27 15.11 -7.80
C TYR A 532 13.02 15.93 -8.05
N ILE A 533 12.33 15.67 -9.16
CA ILE A 533 11.14 16.40 -9.58
C ILE A 533 9.98 15.44 -9.84
N VAL A 534 8.75 15.92 -9.67
CA VAL A 534 7.57 15.20 -10.15
C VAL A 534 7.31 15.66 -11.57
N ILE A 535 7.55 14.78 -12.54
CA ILE A 535 7.46 15.12 -13.96
C ILE A 535 6.10 14.75 -14.57
N GLU A 536 5.34 13.91 -13.87
CA GLU A 536 3.97 13.52 -14.23
C GLU A 536 3.09 13.43 -13.00
N LEU A 537 2.58 14.58 -12.54
CA LEU A 537 1.55 14.63 -11.51
C LEU A 537 0.19 14.46 -12.15
N GLN A 538 -0.60 13.49 -11.68
CA GLN A 538 -1.93 13.22 -12.21
C GLN A 538 -2.84 14.45 -12.17
N GLY A 539 -3.20 14.95 -13.35
CA GLY A 539 -4.13 16.07 -13.53
C GLY A 539 -5.38 15.70 -14.33
N GLU A 540 -5.54 14.45 -14.74
CA GLU A 540 -6.67 13.97 -15.53
C GLU A 540 -7.08 12.55 -15.09
N PRO A 541 -8.31 12.10 -15.40
CA PRO A 541 -8.76 10.73 -15.12
C PRO A 541 -7.96 9.69 -15.90
N TRP A 542 -7.62 8.57 -15.25
CA TRP A 542 -7.07 7.39 -15.93
C TRP A 542 -8.21 6.47 -16.38
N SER A 543 -8.62 6.53 -17.65
CA SER A 543 -9.76 5.76 -18.17
C SER A 543 -9.35 4.42 -18.81
N PRO A 544 -10.23 3.38 -18.80
CA PRO A 544 -10.05 2.18 -19.61
C PRO A 544 -10.08 2.42 -21.13
N LYS A 545 -10.56 3.58 -21.58
CA LYS A 545 -10.67 4.01 -22.97
C LYS A 545 -10.06 5.40 -23.14
N TYR A 546 -9.88 5.85 -24.38
CA TYR A 546 -9.51 7.24 -24.66
C TYR A 546 -10.50 8.22 -24.00
N LEU A 547 -10.00 9.35 -23.52
CA LEU A 547 -10.79 10.30 -22.73
C LEU A 547 -11.88 10.97 -23.57
N ASN A 548 -11.62 11.24 -24.84
CA ASN A 548 -12.59 11.78 -25.79
C ASN A 548 -13.86 10.92 -25.99
N ILE A 549 -13.78 9.60 -25.76
CA ILE A 549 -14.90 8.65 -25.89
C ILE A 549 -15.41 8.12 -24.55
N THR A 550 -14.80 8.53 -23.44
CA THR A 550 -15.23 8.14 -22.10
C THR A 550 -16.38 9.05 -21.66
N PRO A 551 -17.52 8.52 -21.16
CA PRO A 551 -18.64 9.36 -20.74
C PRO A 551 -18.24 10.42 -19.70
N ILE A 552 -18.67 11.67 -19.89
CA ILE A 552 -18.30 12.80 -19.01
C ILE A 552 -18.70 12.54 -17.55
N ASP A 553 -19.91 12.03 -17.30
CA ASP A 553 -20.35 11.68 -15.94
C ASP A 553 -19.41 10.68 -15.25
N TRP A 554 -18.83 9.74 -16.02
CA TRP A 554 -17.85 8.81 -15.48
C TRP A 554 -16.54 9.53 -15.15
N GLN A 555 -16.08 10.45 -16.00
CA GLN A 555 -14.87 11.23 -15.77
C GLN A 555 -15.01 12.10 -14.51
N LEU A 556 -16.12 12.85 -14.40
CA LEU A 556 -16.40 13.73 -13.25
C LEU A 556 -16.54 12.96 -11.94
N LYS A 557 -17.19 11.79 -11.96
CA LYS A 557 -17.33 10.93 -10.79
C LYS A 557 -15.98 10.40 -10.29
N ASN A 558 -15.09 10.06 -11.21
CA ASN A 558 -13.84 9.37 -10.89
C ASN A 558 -12.63 10.29 -10.77
N PHE A 559 -12.73 11.53 -11.25
CA PHE A 559 -11.73 12.57 -11.12
C PHE A 559 -12.41 13.93 -10.93
N SER A 560 -13.04 14.14 -9.77
CA SER A 560 -13.74 15.39 -9.47
C SER A 560 -12.77 16.57 -9.26
N PRO A 561 -13.24 17.83 -9.37
CA PRO A 561 -12.41 18.99 -9.04
C PRO A 561 -11.83 18.96 -7.61
N GLN A 562 -12.59 18.38 -6.67
CA GLN A 562 -12.12 18.12 -5.31
C GLN A 562 -10.97 17.11 -5.29
N TYR A 563 -11.08 15.99 -6.01
CA TYR A 563 -10.01 14.99 -6.10
C TYR A 563 -8.75 15.57 -6.76
N PHE A 564 -8.91 16.44 -7.76
CA PHE A 564 -7.79 17.15 -8.39
C PHE A 564 -7.07 18.05 -7.38
N SER A 565 -7.82 18.82 -6.58
CA SER A 565 -7.27 19.68 -5.52
C SER A 565 -6.55 18.87 -4.44
N GLU A 566 -7.14 17.75 -4.00
CA GLU A 566 -6.50 16.81 -3.06
C GLU A 566 -5.22 16.19 -3.62
N THR A 567 -5.14 16.01 -4.95
CA THR A 567 -3.94 15.49 -5.62
C THR A 567 -2.81 16.52 -5.60
N ILE A 568 -3.13 17.79 -5.76
CA ILE A 568 -2.18 18.90 -5.60
C ILE A 568 -1.70 18.99 -4.14
N ASP A 569 -2.59 18.83 -3.16
CA ASP A 569 -2.21 18.86 -1.74
C ASP A 569 -1.37 17.64 -1.33
N PHE A 570 -1.70 16.45 -1.87
CA PHE A 570 -0.87 15.27 -1.75
C PHE A 570 0.53 15.51 -2.31
N ALA A 571 0.62 16.12 -3.50
CA ALA A 571 1.89 16.47 -4.11
C ALA A 571 2.68 17.43 -3.22
N LYS A 572 2.07 18.52 -2.71
CA LYS A 572 2.74 19.44 -1.77
C LYS A 572 3.26 18.74 -0.51
N ALA A 573 2.55 17.75 0.02
CA ALA A 573 3.00 17.01 1.20
C ALA A 573 4.22 16.10 0.94
N THR A 574 4.55 15.79 -0.32
CA THR A 574 5.71 14.95 -0.68
C THR A 574 7.05 15.66 -0.52
N GLY A 575 7.09 16.99 -0.43
CA GLY A 575 8.33 17.72 -0.18
C GLY A 575 9.20 18.05 -1.40
N PHE A 576 8.86 17.60 -2.61
CA PHE A 576 9.54 18.05 -3.83
C PHE A 576 9.29 19.55 -4.10
N GLU A 577 10.13 20.16 -4.93
CA GLU A 577 10.06 21.60 -5.24
C GLU A 577 9.51 21.87 -6.64
N THR A 578 9.54 20.90 -7.56
CA THR A 578 9.08 21.08 -8.94
C THR A 578 8.10 19.98 -9.32
N TYR A 579 6.95 20.40 -9.84
CA TYR A 579 5.86 19.51 -10.24
C TYR A 579 5.35 19.89 -11.62
N TYR A 580 5.28 18.92 -12.53
CA TYR A 580 4.65 19.05 -13.84
C TYR A 580 3.32 18.33 -13.81
N LEU A 581 2.23 19.08 -13.95
CA LEU A 581 0.90 18.50 -14.05
C LEU A 581 0.65 17.89 -15.44
N TRP A 582 0.03 16.72 -15.43
CA TRP A 582 -0.33 15.95 -16.60
C TRP A 582 -1.83 16.10 -16.92
N GLY A 583 -2.17 16.77 -18.01
CA GLY A 583 -3.57 16.89 -18.47
C GLY A 583 -4.05 18.28 -18.92
N ALA A 584 -3.15 19.22 -19.24
CA ALA A 584 -3.54 20.58 -19.60
C ALA A 584 -4.49 20.66 -20.81
N GLU A 585 -4.33 19.77 -21.78
CA GLU A 585 -5.19 19.68 -22.95
C GLU A 585 -6.58 19.17 -22.57
N TRP A 586 -6.65 18.24 -21.62
CA TRP A 586 -7.93 17.75 -21.10
C TRP A 586 -8.68 18.84 -20.33
N TRP A 587 -8.00 19.65 -19.51
CA TRP A 587 -8.65 20.80 -18.85
C TRP A 587 -9.21 21.82 -19.84
N TYR A 588 -8.47 22.09 -20.91
CA TYR A 588 -8.93 22.98 -21.98
C TYR A 588 -10.18 22.41 -22.67
N TRP A 589 -10.16 21.11 -22.99
CA TRP A 589 -11.31 20.42 -23.58
C TRP A 589 -12.53 20.41 -22.66
N MET A 590 -12.34 20.14 -21.36
CA MET A 590 -13.43 20.17 -20.37
C MET A 590 -14.07 21.56 -20.31
N LYS A 591 -13.26 22.62 -20.40
CA LYS A 591 -13.72 24.02 -20.40
C LYS A 591 -14.48 24.38 -21.67
N GLU A 592 -13.86 24.18 -22.84
CA GLU A 592 -14.39 24.72 -24.10
C GLU A 592 -15.49 23.84 -24.72
N GLU A 593 -15.39 22.52 -24.60
CA GLU A 593 -16.29 21.58 -25.28
C GLU A 593 -17.31 20.92 -24.34
N GLN A 594 -17.00 20.79 -23.05
CA GLN A 594 -17.84 20.07 -22.08
C GLN A 594 -18.51 20.97 -21.03
N GLY A 595 -18.23 22.28 -21.02
CA GLY A 595 -18.84 23.23 -20.08
C GLY A 595 -18.35 23.14 -18.62
N HIS A 596 -17.22 22.48 -18.39
CA HIS A 596 -16.62 22.23 -17.09
C HIS A 596 -15.27 22.97 -16.94
N SER A 597 -15.36 24.26 -16.58
CA SER A 597 -14.20 25.15 -16.41
C SER A 597 -13.41 24.96 -15.12
N GLU A 598 -13.94 24.20 -14.16
CA GLU A 598 -13.43 24.10 -12.79
C GLU A 598 -11.97 23.60 -12.74
N TYR A 599 -11.60 22.66 -13.61
CA TYR A 599 -10.23 22.13 -13.69
C TYR A 599 -9.25 23.19 -14.19
N TRP A 600 -9.66 23.98 -15.20
CA TRP A 600 -8.88 25.08 -15.75
C TRP A 600 -8.67 26.17 -14.70
N ASP A 601 -9.73 26.52 -13.96
CA ASP A 601 -9.66 27.55 -12.92
C ASP A 601 -8.78 27.13 -11.72
N ILE A 602 -8.83 25.86 -11.31
CA ILE A 602 -7.91 25.29 -10.32
C ILE A 602 -6.46 25.42 -10.81
N ALA A 603 -6.17 25.02 -12.05
CA ALA A 603 -4.83 25.11 -12.62
C ALA A 603 -4.35 26.56 -12.74
N ARG A 604 -5.22 27.49 -13.20
CA ARG A 604 -4.92 28.92 -13.28
C ARG A 604 -4.58 29.49 -11.91
N GLY A 605 -5.37 29.16 -10.88
CA GLY A 605 -5.11 29.57 -9.50
C GLY A 605 -3.78 29.04 -8.96
N LEU A 606 -3.41 27.82 -9.33
CA LEU A 606 -2.15 27.19 -8.94
C LEU A 606 -0.93 27.87 -9.58
N PHE A 607 -0.96 28.13 -10.90
CA PHE A 607 0.15 28.75 -11.63
C PHE A 607 0.32 30.25 -11.35
N ALA A 608 -0.77 30.93 -10.95
CA ALA A 608 -0.75 32.34 -10.56
C ALA A 608 0.01 32.59 -9.24
N GLN A 609 0.22 31.56 -8.42
CA GLN A 609 0.96 31.72 -7.16
C GLN A 609 2.40 32.18 -7.45
N PRO A 610 2.89 33.23 -6.75
CA PRO A 610 4.29 33.59 -6.85
C PRO A 610 5.14 32.44 -6.33
N SER A 611 6.26 32.15 -7.01
CA SER A 611 7.28 31.26 -6.48
C SER A 611 7.76 31.86 -5.15
N GLN A 612 7.37 31.25 -4.02
CA GLN A 612 7.83 31.67 -2.71
C GLN A 612 9.36 31.55 -2.71
N LYS A 613 10.07 32.61 -2.35
CA LYS A 613 11.54 32.67 -2.37
C LYS A 613 12.14 32.02 -1.14
#